data_AF-A0A9E3SKR7-F1
#
_entry.id   AF-A0A9E3SKR7-F1
#
_cell.length_a   1.000
_cell.length_b   1.000
_cell.length_c   1.000
_cell.angle_alpha   90.00
_cell.angle_beta   90.00
_cell.angle_gamma   90.00
#
_symmetry.space_group_name_H-M   'P 1'
#
loop_
_entity.id
_entity.type
_entity.pdbx_description
1 polymer ?
#
loop_
_entity_poly.entity_id
_entity_poly.type
_entity_poly.pdbx_seq_one_letter_code
_entity_poly.pdbx_strand_id
1 'polypeptide(L)'
;MYYQLPLERLASHRGSRPQLDFAREALLALHESDDARYEATERGLEMYAAHEEALAQPVAVLHDRFGDLVDIRPPRVRCLPGHPLQQPVMALRVIVRREHSLAAAHELRARNARIEEECQRGRTVIIRARAPLRDLLGLGERLAAITGGTGQHAMRLSHYAP
;
A
#
# COMPACT_ATOMS: atom_id res chain seq x y z
N MET A 1 9.66 -6.97 14.66
CA MET A 1 9.13 -7.05 13.28
C MET A 1 7.66 -6.65 13.30
N TYR A 2 7.29 -5.56 12.61
CA TYR A 2 5.90 -5.08 12.56
C TYR A 2 5.07 -5.95 11.61
N TYR A 3 4.52 -7.07 12.10
CA TYR A 3 3.74 -8.00 11.29
C TYR A 3 2.43 -7.40 10.76
N GLN A 4 1.91 -6.36 11.41
CA GLN A 4 0.73 -5.62 10.95
C GLN A 4 1.04 -4.64 9.80
N LEU A 5 2.32 -4.38 9.54
CA LEU A 5 2.82 -3.48 8.50
C LEU A 5 3.62 -4.28 7.45
N PRO A 6 2.93 -5.07 6.62
CA PRO A 6 3.55 -5.95 5.65
C PRO A 6 4.23 -5.24 4.47
N LEU A 7 4.03 -3.94 4.30
CA LEU A 7 4.65 -3.18 3.22
C LEU A 7 5.91 -2.47 3.75
N GLU A 8 7.02 -2.54 3.03
CA GLU A 8 8.21 -1.71 3.25
C GLU A 8 8.51 -0.83 2.04
N ARG A 9 9.08 0.34 2.29
CA ARG A 9 9.58 1.24 1.25
C ARG A 9 10.78 2.00 1.78
N LEU A 10 11.82 2.15 0.96
CA LEU A 10 13.04 2.87 1.34
C LEU A 10 13.06 4.23 0.62
N ALA A 11 13.21 5.30 1.38
CA ALA A 11 13.60 6.60 0.86
C ALA A 11 15.09 6.85 1.17
N SER A 12 15.84 7.31 0.17
CA SER A 12 17.26 7.64 0.29
C SER A 12 17.55 8.98 -0.38
N HIS A 13 18.57 9.69 0.09
CA HIS A 13 19.00 10.95 -0.50
C HIS A 13 20.02 10.70 -1.64
N ARG A 14 19.88 11.41 -2.77
CA ARG A 14 20.73 11.22 -3.96
C ARG A 14 22.09 11.93 -3.88
N GLY A 15 22.22 12.97 -3.08
CA GLY A 15 23.47 13.74 -2.90
C GLY A 15 24.43 13.14 -1.87
N SER A 16 25.59 13.78 -1.69
CA SER A 16 26.70 13.33 -0.82
C SER A 16 26.46 13.43 0.70
N ARG A 17 25.20 13.59 1.14
CA ARG A 17 24.84 13.67 2.56
C ARG A 17 24.79 12.27 3.18
N PRO A 18 25.24 12.09 4.44
CA PRO A 18 25.02 10.85 5.17
C PRO A 18 23.53 10.48 5.22
N GLN A 19 23.20 9.23 4.87
CA GLN A 19 21.81 8.79 4.77
C GLN A 19 21.09 8.81 6.12
N LEU A 20 21.81 8.52 7.21
CA LEU A 20 21.25 8.58 8.56
C LEU A 20 20.80 10.00 8.93
N ASP A 21 21.56 11.03 8.56
CA ASP A 21 21.20 12.42 8.83
C ASP A 21 20.02 12.88 7.99
N PHE A 22 19.94 12.43 6.73
CA PHE A 22 18.74 12.62 5.90
C PHE A 22 17.53 11.95 6.55
N ALA A 23 17.67 10.69 6.99
CA ALA A 23 16.57 9.91 7.53
C ALA A 23 16.04 10.50 8.85
N ARG A 24 16.93 10.96 9.74
CA ARG A 24 16.55 11.67 10.96
C ARG A 24 15.79 12.95 10.68
N GLU A 25 16.24 13.74 9.70
CA GLU A 25 15.53 14.95 9.31
C GLU A 25 14.17 14.65 8.70
N ALA A 26 14.11 13.66 7.80
CA ALA A 26 12.87 13.21 7.17
C ALA A 26 11.85 12.76 8.23
N LEU A 27 12.29 12.03 9.26
CA LEU A 27 11.45 11.56 10.35
C LEU A 27 10.73 12.71 11.09
N LEU A 28 11.39 13.87 11.25
CA LEU A 28 10.79 15.06 11.87
C LEU A 28 9.64 15.68 11.05
N ALA A 29 9.58 15.38 9.75
CA ALA A 29 8.52 15.87 8.86
C ALA A 29 7.26 14.97 8.88
N LEU A 30 7.39 13.73 9.35
CA LEU A 30 6.37 12.71 9.20
C LEU A 30 5.49 12.62 10.45
N HIS A 31 4.21 12.34 10.21
CA HIS A 31 3.25 12.05 11.26
C HIS A 31 3.13 10.53 11.45
N GLU A 32 3.19 10.09 12.70
CA GLU A 32 2.89 8.69 13.03
C GLU A 32 1.41 8.39 12.82
N SER A 33 1.11 7.18 12.38
CA SER A 33 -0.24 6.65 12.31
C SER A 33 -0.24 5.18 12.74
N ASP A 34 -1.42 4.62 13.00
CA ASP A 34 -1.54 3.19 13.30
C ASP A 34 -1.19 2.32 12.07
N ASP A 35 -1.33 2.87 10.87
CA ASP A 35 -1.13 2.16 9.60
C ASP A 35 0.26 2.39 8.98
N ALA A 36 1.11 3.23 9.58
CA ALA A 36 2.46 3.51 9.10
C ALA A 36 3.47 3.82 10.22
N ARG A 37 4.67 3.25 10.09
CA ARG A 37 5.83 3.47 10.98
C ARG A 37 7.07 3.77 10.16
N TYR A 38 8.01 4.50 10.75
CA TYR A 38 9.22 4.93 10.06
C TYR A 38 10.45 4.76 10.96
N GLU A 39 11.57 4.35 10.36
CA GLU A 39 12.82 4.13 11.05
C GLU A 39 13.97 4.79 10.28
N ALA A 40 14.79 5.57 10.99
CA ALA A 40 15.99 6.17 10.43
C ALA A 40 17.15 5.18 10.50
N THR A 41 17.76 4.89 9.36
CA THR A 41 18.83 3.89 9.23
C THR A 41 20.02 4.44 8.43
N GLU A 42 21.15 3.72 8.44
CA GLU A 42 22.32 4.00 7.60
C GLU A 42 22.03 3.92 6.09
N ARG A 43 20.91 3.32 5.69
CA ARG A 43 20.48 3.20 4.28
C ARG A 43 19.55 4.33 3.85
N GLY A 44 19.01 5.09 4.81
CA GLY A 44 17.98 6.10 4.60
C GLY A 44 16.79 5.89 5.53
N LEU A 45 15.64 6.44 5.14
CA LEU A 45 14.40 6.31 5.88
C LEU A 45 13.67 5.04 5.42
N GLU A 46 13.57 4.06 6.30
CA GLU A 46 12.72 2.90 6.08
C GLU A 46 11.30 3.22 6.54
N MET A 47 10.33 2.99 5.64
CA MET A 47 8.91 3.21 5.89
C MET A 47 8.20 1.87 5.85
N TYR A 48 7.38 1.60 6.85
CA TYR A 48 6.60 0.39 7.01
C TYR A 48 5.11 0.76 7.02
N ALA A 49 4.28 0.04 6.28
CA ALA A 49 2.85 0.36 6.21
C ALA A 49 1.93 -0.86 6.07
N ALA A 50 0.67 -0.67 6.42
CA ALA A 50 -0.40 -1.65 6.24
C ALA A 50 -0.75 -1.87 4.76
N HIS A 51 -0.70 -0.80 3.95
CA HIS A 51 -1.05 -0.76 2.52
C HIS A 51 -0.46 0.49 1.85
N GLU A 52 -0.59 0.61 0.52
CA GLU A 52 0.05 1.70 -0.25
C GLU A 52 -0.53 3.09 0.08
N GLU A 53 -1.82 3.19 0.38
CA GLU A 53 -2.47 4.48 0.69
C GLU A 53 -1.91 5.09 1.98
N ALA A 54 -1.51 4.26 2.95
CA ALA A 54 -0.87 4.72 4.17
C ALA A 54 0.53 5.34 3.92
N LEU A 55 1.17 5.03 2.79
CA LEU A 55 2.43 5.64 2.37
C LEU A 55 2.25 6.86 1.47
N ALA A 56 1.04 7.13 0.94
CA ALA A 56 0.82 8.20 -0.02
C ALA A 56 1.15 9.59 0.56
N GLN A 57 0.64 9.91 1.75
CA GLN A 57 0.91 11.18 2.41
C GLN A 57 2.40 11.32 2.81
N PRO A 58 3.04 10.33 3.46
CA PRO A 58 4.48 10.39 3.75
C PRO A 58 5.33 10.62 2.50
N VAL A 59 5.05 9.91 1.41
CA VAL A 59 5.75 10.07 0.13
C VAL A 59 5.58 11.49 -0.41
N ALA A 60 4.38 12.06 -0.36
CA ALA A 60 4.13 13.44 -0.77
C ALA A 60 4.92 14.45 0.07
N VAL A 61 4.95 14.27 1.40
CA VAL A 61 5.73 15.12 2.33
C VAL A 61 7.23 15.08 2.02
N LEU A 62 7.76 13.89 1.74
CA LEU A 62 9.18 13.74 1.38
C LEU A 62 9.50 14.44 0.05
N HIS A 63 8.63 14.31 -0.95
CA HIS A 63 8.81 15.00 -2.22
C HIS A 63 8.69 16.53 -2.07
N ASP A 64 7.72 17.03 -1.31
CA ASP A 64 7.57 18.47 -1.06
C ASP A 64 8.81 19.06 -0.36
N ARG A 65 9.36 18.33 0.62
CA ARG A 65 10.50 18.80 1.42
C ARG A 65 11.85 18.69 0.70
N PHE A 66 12.10 17.59 -0.01
CA PHE A 66 13.42 17.27 -0.56
C PHE A 66 13.48 17.35 -2.10
N GLY A 67 12.34 17.52 -2.78
CA GLY A 67 12.28 17.62 -4.24
C GLY A 67 12.90 16.42 -4.94
N ASP A 68 13.70 16.68 -5.97
CA ASP A 68 14.38 15.64 -6.76
C ASP A 68 15.57 14.99 -6.04
N LEU A 69 15.93 15.47 -4.84
CA LEU A 69 17.04 14.91 -4.07
C LEU A 69 16.64 13.64 -3.31
N VAL A 70 15.34 13.37 -3.15
CA VAL A 70 14.87 12.11 -2.55
C VAL A 70 14.60 11.06 -3.62
N ASP A 71 15.23 9.90 -3.47
CA ASP A 71 14.93 8.68 -4.20
C ASP A 71 14.04 7.77 -3.35
N ILE A 72 12.79 7.56 -3.77
CA ILE A 72 11.86 6.69 -3.07
C ILE A 72 11.65 5.42 -3.90
N ARG A 73 12.25 4.31 -3.45
CA ARG A 73 12.18 3.02 -4.14
C ARG A 73 10.75 2.49 -4.20
N PRO A 74 10.39 1.60 -5.13
CA PRO A 74 9.09 0.93 -5.13
C PRO A 74 8.83 0.18 -3.81
N PRO A 75 7.56 0.06 -3.40
CA PRO A 75 7.22 -0.69 -2.20
C PRO A 75 7.52 -2.18 -2.40
N ARG A 76 7.89 -2.86 -1.32
CA ARG A 76 8.14 -4.31 -1.27
C ARG A 76 7.27 -4.94 -0.21
N VAL A 77 6.79 -6.15 -0.48
CA VAL A 77 6.01 -6.93 0.48
C VAL A 77 6.93 -7.77 1.35
N ARG A 78 6.74 -7.65 2.67
CA ARG A 78 7.44 -8.42 3.70
C ARG A 78 6.68 -9.69 4.01
N CYS A 79 7.30 -10.82 3.70
CA CYS A 79 6.79 -12.13 4.05
C CYS A 79 7.42 -12.62 5.37
N LEU A 80 6.75 -13.55 6.05
CA LEU A 80 7.30 -14.21 7.23
C LEU A 80 8.05 -15.48 6.83
N PRO A 81 9.11 -15.83 7.58
CA PRO A 81 9.79 -17.09 7.36
C PRO A 81 8.83 -18.27 7.55
N GLY A 82 8.97 -19.29 6.69
CA GLY A 82 8.15 -20.49 6.67
C GLY A 82 8.55 -21.38 5.49
N HIS A 83 8.10 -22.63 5.51
CA HIS A 83 8.25 -23.56 4.38
C HIS A 83 6.87 -24.12 4.01
N PRO A 84 6.15 -23.50 3.06
CA PRO A 84 6.54 -22.35 2.23
C PRO A 84 6.52 -21.00 2.96
N LEU A 85 7.16 -19.99 2.36
CA LEU A 85 7.20 -18.60 2.82
C LEU A 85 5.78 -18.07 3.01
N GLN A 86 5.53 -17.35 4.11
CA GLN A 86 4.18 -16.89 4.43
C GLN A 86 3.99 -15.46 3.94
N GLN A 87 3.12 -15.26 2.96
CA GLN A 87 2.74 -13.96 2.41
C GLN A 87 1.54 -13.35 3.14
N PRO A 88 1.48 -12.00 3.25
CA PRO A 88 0.35 -11.31 3.85
C PRO A 88 -0.86 -11.36 2.91
N VAL A 89 -1.96 -11.92 3.41
CA VAL A 89 -3.26 -11.93 2.74
C VAL A 89 -4.10 -10.78 3.26
N MET A 90 -4.61 -9.96 2.35
CA MET A 90 -5.42 -8.80 2.65
C MET A 90 -6.90 -9.12 2.50
N ALA A 91 -7.72 -8.61 3.41
CA ALA A 91 -9.15 -8.46 3.19
C ALA A 91 -9.41 -7.10 2.53
N LEU A 92 -10.03 -7.14 1.37
CA LEU A 92 -10.29 -5.98 0.51
C LEU A 92 -11.78 -5.67 0.46
N ARG A 93 -12.12 -4.39 0.53
CA ARG A 93 -13.46 -3.87 0.25
C ARG A 93 -13.35 -2.82 -0.85
N VAL A 94 -14.00 -3.04 -1.98
CA VAL A 94 -14.10 -2.11 -3.10
C VAL A 94 -15.54 -1.63 -3.22
N ILE A 95 -15.74 -0.32 -3.34
CA ILE A 95 -17.04 0.31 -3.54
C ILE A 95 -16.96 1.09 -4.84
N VAL A 96 -17.80 0.71 -5.81
CA VAL A 96 -17.85 1.35 -7.12
C VAL A 96 -19.29 1.62 -7.52
N ARG A 97 -19.49 2.52 -8.49
CA ARG A 97 -20.79 2.68 -9.13
C ARG A 97 -21.13 1.42 -9.93
N ARG A 98 -22.43 1.13 -10.07
CA ARG A 98 -22.92 -0.09 -10.74
C ARG A 98 -22.40 -0.22 -12.17
N GLU A 99 -22.28 0.88 -12.91
CA GLU A 99 -21.71 0.89 -14.26
C GLU A 99 -20.26 0.40 -14.33
N HIS A 100 -19.50 0.48 -13.24
CA HIS A 100 -18.10 0.06 -13.18
C HIS A 100 -17.91 -1.30 -12.48
N SER A 101 -18.98 -1.92 -11.96
CA SER A 101 -18.84 -3.13 -11.11
C SER A 101 -18.21 -4.30 -11.84
N LEU A 102 -18.58 -4.52 -13.11
CA LEU A 102 -18.03 -5.59 -13.93
C LEU A 102 -16.53 -5.39 -14.17
N ALA A 103 -16.12 -4.17 -14.52
CA ALA A 103 -14.72 -3.83 -14.77
C ALA A 103 -13.88 -3.94 -13.48
N ALA A 104 -14.40 -3.47 -12.34
CA ALA A 104 -13.75 -3.62 -11.05
C ALA A 104 -13.60 -5.11 -10.66
N ALA A 105 -14.65 -5.92 -10.83
CA ALA A 105 -14.57 -7.35 -10.54
C ALA A 105 -13.57 -8.09 -11.46
N HIS A 106 -13.46 -7.69 -12.72
CA HIS A 106 -12.44 -8.21 -13.64
C HIS A 106 -11.02 -7.85 -13.19
N GLU A 107 -10.78 -6.59 -12.80
CA GLU A 107 -9.49 -6.15 -12.27
C GLU A 107 -9.08 -6.93 -11.02
N LEU A 108 -10.03 -7.16 -10.09
CA LEU A 108 -9.79 -7.96 -8.90
C LEU A 108 -9.41 -9.41 -9.25
N ARG A 109 -10.13 -10.05 -10.17
CA ARG A 109 -9.80 -11.42 -10.61
C ARG A 109 -8.44 -11.49 -11.32
N ALA A 110 -8.08 -10.48 -12.11
CA ALA A 110 -6.76 -10.40 -12.76
C ALA A 110 -5.61 -10.31 -11.75
N ARG A 111 -5.90 -9.85 -10.52
CA ARG A 111 -4.98 -9.79 -9.38
C ARG A 111 -5.11 -10.97 -8.42
N ASN A 112 -5.60 -12.10 -8.91
CA ASN A 112 -5.84 -13.31 -8.13
C ASN A 112 -6.72 -13.10 -6.89
N ALA A 113 -7.52 -12.03 -6.84
CA ALA A 113 -8.39 -11.79 -5.71
C ALA A 113 -9.60 -12.72 -5.77
N ARG A 114 -9.78 -13.48 -4.69
CA ARG A 114 -10.97 -14.29 -4.48
C ARG A 114 -12.09 -13.39 -3.99
N ILE A 115 -13.08 -13.15 -4.84
CA ILE A 115 -14.30 -12.44 -4.45
C ILE A 115 -15.13 -13.33 -3.53
N GLU A 116 -15.44 -12.83 -2.34
CA GLU A 116 -16.22 -13.51 -1.31
C GLU A 116 -17.69 -13.08 -1.36
N GLU A 117 -17.95 -11.82 -1.73
CA GLU A 117 -19.28 -11.24 -1.76
C GLU A 117 -19.35 -10.07 -2.75
N GLU A 118 -20.48 -9.97 -3.46
CA GLU A 118 -20.86 -8.78 -4.23
C GLU A 118 -22.25 -8.33 -3.75
N CYS A 119 -22.35 -7.13 -3.20
CA CYS A 119 -23.58 -6.57 -2.65
C CYS A 119 -23.95 -5.28 -3.37
N GLN A 120 -25.09 -5.27 -4.07
CA GLN A 120 -25.62 -4.05 -4.68
C GLN A 120 -26.37 -3.21 -3.64
N ARG A 121 -26.04 -1.90 -3.56
CA ARG A 121 -26.73 -0.92 -2.73
C ARG A 121 -27.12 0.29 -3.56
N GLY A 122 -28.36 0.31 -4.04
CA GLY A 122 -28.85 1.37 -4.93
C GLY A 122 -28.02 1.46 -6.20
N ARG A 123 -27.25 2.56 -6.34
CA ARG A 123 -26.37 2.84 -7.48
C ARG A 123 -24.93 2.36 -7.30
N THR A 124 -24.56 1.81 -6.15
CA THR A 124 -23.21 1.29 -5.88
C THR A 124 -23.22 -0.22 -5.74
N VAL A 125 -22.05 -0.81 -5.95
CA VAL A 125 -21.76 -2.22 -5.70
C VAL A 125 -20.57 -2.28 -4.75
N ILE A 126 -20.72 -3.06 -3.69
CA ILE A 126 -19.68 -3.34 -2.71
C ILE A 126 -19.15 -4.74 -2.99
N ILE A 127 -17.88 -4.85 -3.34
CA ILE A 127 -17.18 -6.11 -3.57
C ILE A 127 -16.27 -6.37 -2.38
N ARG A 128 -16.43 -7.52 -1.73
CA ARG A 128 -15.51 -8.00 -0.70
C ARG A 128 -14.69 -9.14 -1.28
N ALA A 129 -13.38 -9.07 -1.11
CA ALA A 129 -12.45 -10.05 -1.66
C ALA A 129 -11.26 -10.27 -0.74
N ARG A 130 -10.48 -11.32 -1.03
CA ARG A 130 -9.16 -11.55 -0.42
C ARG A 130 -8.11 -11.83 -1.47
N ALA A 131 -6.91 -11.31 -1.27
CA ALA A 131 -5.76 -11.60 -2.12
C ALA A 131 -4.45 -11.39 -1.36
N PRO A 132 -3.34 -12.00 -1.79
CA PRO A 132 -2.01 -11.63 -1.33
C PRO A 132 -1.71 -10.15 -1.62
N LEU A 133 -1.09 -9.42 -0.67
CA LEU A 133 -0.78 -8.00 -0.85
C LEU A 133 0.07 -7.72 -2.09
N ARG A 134 0.96 -8.65 -2.46
CA ARG A 134 1.80 -8.53 -3.65
C ARG A 134 1.02 -8.35 -4.94
N ASP A 135 -0.16 -8.96 -5.04
CA ASP A 135 -0.99 -8.90 -6.25
C ASP A 135 -1.88 -7.65 -6.24
N LEU A 136 -1.99 -6.98 -5.09
CA LEU A 136 -2.78 -5.77 -4.90
C LEU A 136 -1.99 -4.47 -5.09
N LEU A 137 -0.66 -4.53 -5.28
CA LEU A 137 0.16 -3.33 -5.52
C LEU A 137 -0.32 -2.59 -6.78
N GLY A 138 -0.54 -1.28 -6.67
CA GLY A 138 -1.09 -0.42 -7.72
C GLY A 138 -2.60 -0.57 -7.93
N LEU A 139 -3.33 -1.29 -7.06
CA LEU A 139 -4.78 -1.45 -7.19
C LEU A 139 -5.50 -0.10 -7.14
N GLY A 140 -5.10 0.79 -6.23
CA GLY A 140 -5.77 2.09 -6.05
C GLY A 140 -5.73 2.96 -7.30
N GLU A 141 -4.55 3.10 -7.90
CA GLU A 141 -4.36 3.84 -9.16
C GLU A 141 -5.18 3.23 -10.30
N ARG A 142 -5.19 1.89 -10.38
CA ARG A 142 -5.91 1.18 -11.43
C ARG A 142 -7.43 1.29 -11.28
N LEU A 143 -7.95 1.21 -10.05
CA LEU A 143 -9.37 1.45 -9.77
C LEU A 143 -9.76 2.89 -10.07
N ALA A 144 -8.92 3.87 -9.73
CA ALA A 144 -9.16 5.26 -10.09
C ALA A 144 -9.25 5.43 -11.61
N ALA A 145 -8.35 4.82 -12.39
CA ALA A 145 -8.41 4.86 -13.85
C ALA A 145 -9.68 4.24 -14.43
N ILE A 146 -10.13 3.09 -13.90
CA ILE A 146 -11.34 2.38 -14.37
C ILE A 146 -12.62 3.16 -14.04
N THR A 147 -12.64 3.87 -12.91
CA THR A 147 -13.85 4.48 -12.34
C THR A 147 -13.90 6.00 -12.48
N GLY A 148 -12.93 6.59 -13.19
CA GLY A 148 -12.76 8.05 -13.25
C GLY A 148 -12.56 8.69 -11.87
N GLY A 149 -11.88 8.00 -10.95
CA GLY A 149 -11.61 8.44 -9.58
C GLY A 149 -12.79 8.33 -8.61
N THR A 150 -13.91 7.73 -9.01
CA THR A 150 -15.11 7.62 -8.16
C THR A 150 -15.16 6.34 -7.33
N GLY A 151 -14.33 5.36 -7.66
CA GLY A 151 -14.17 4.13 -6.90
C GLY A 151 -13.44 4.37 -5.58
N GLN A 152 -13.88 3.67 -4.54
CA GLN A 152 -13.22 3.66 -3.24
C GLN A 152 -12.77 2.24 -2.94
N HIS A 153 -11.64 2.10 -2.27
CA HIS A 153 -11.20 0.83 -1.74
C HIS A 153 -10.60 1.01 -0.36
N ALA A 154 -10.66 -0.06 0.43
CA ALA A 154 -10.00 -0.18 1.70
C ALA A 154 -9.50 -1.61 1.85
N MET A 155 -8.30 -1.77 2.39
CA MET A 155 -7.74 -3.09 2.65
C MET A 155 -7.17 -3.15 4.06
N ARG A 156 -7.20 -4.35 4.65
CA ARG A 156 -6.60 -4.63 5.95
C ARG A 156 -5.96 -5.99 5.94
N LEU A 157 -4.91 -6.17 6.74
CA LEU A 157 -4.32 -7.49 6.95
C LEU A 157 -5.39 -8.44 7.49
N SER A 158 -5.53 -9.61 6.85
CA SER A 158 -6.41 -10.68 7.31
C SER A 158 -5.60 -11.72 8.08
N HIS A 159 -4.58 -12.28 7.44
CA HIS A 159 -3.69 -13.30 8.00
C HIS A 159 -2.46 -13.43 7.10
N TYR A 160 -1.50 -14.25 7.52
CA TYR A 160 -0.42 -14.73 6.68
C TYR A 160 -0.72 -16.15 6.22
N ALA A 161 -0.42 -16.45 4.96
CA ALA A 161 -0.64 -17.77 4.36
C ALA A 161 0.50 -18.12 3.39
N PRO A 162 0.69 -19.42 3.05
CA PRO A 162 1.55 -19.88 1.97
C PRO A 162 1.44 -19.12 0.63
#